data_AF-A0A7Y4WEK2-F1
#
_entry.id   AF-A0A7Y4WEK2-F1
#
_cell.length_a   1.000
_cell.length_b   1.000
_cell.length_c   1.000
_cell.angle_alpha   90.00
_cell.angle_beta   90.00
_cell.angle_gamma   90.00
#
_symmetry.space_group_name_H-M   'P 1'
#
loop_
_entity.id
_entity.type
_entity.pdbx_description
1 polymer ?
#
loop_
_entity_poly.entity_id
_entity_poly.type
_entity_poly.pdbx_seq_one_letter_code
_entity_poly.pdbx_strand_id
1 'polypeptide(L)'
;IEFLTTWVDGGVPMGEGEPIPYVDHRVHWMMGNPPHVANPDPAAAPQKHADGSTRLILDPQLAADTWINGFDFRTGDPMLRAAFFTVLGTGQYIGGWTPWSTSLQLPEGAAIKVPAGGRIAVDLIHGPATPKTNARAELGLYVPAGPVRATSDIVLTPDVTRLRDAKGRVQAAQTLATSRALLGVRVQISAGGRSIELRARRPDGWTEPLLWVRHFSQQWQSPYVFKRPVTLPAGSVIEAVSYFDPADTAPQLILTISAVDAASDLALSRGRAFLR
;
A
#
# COMPACT_ATOMS: atom_id res chain seq x y z
N ILE A 1 9.22 -9.46 35.62
CA ILE A 1 8.84 -10.87 35.37
C ILE A 1 7.61 -11.24 36.19
N GLU A 2 7.49 -10.80 37.44
CA GLU A 2 6.30 -11.03 38.30
C GLU A 2 4.96 -10.51 37.76
N PHE A 3 4.91 -9.37 37.08
CA PHE A 3 3.63 -8.81 36.60
C PHE A 3 2.98 -9.64 35.48
N LEU A 4 3.79 -10.37 34.69
CA LEU A 4 3.28 -11.23 33.60
C LEU A 4 2.81 -12.59 34.14
N THR A 5 3.40 -13.09 35.21
CA THR A 5 2.98 -14.36 35.84
C THR A 5 1.67 -14.20 36.61
N THR A 6 1.47 -13.09 37.32
CA THR A 6 0.19 -12.83 38.01
C THR A 6 -0.99 -12.64 37.02
N TRP A 7 -0.71 -12.16 35.81
CA TRP A 7 -1.72 -12.01 34.75
C TRP A 7 -2.16 -13.36 34.14
N VAL A 8 -1.27 -14.35 34.12
CA VAL A 8 -1.55 -15.72 33.65
C VAL A 8 -2.33 -16.50 34.70
N ASP A 9 -1.97 -16.36 35.99
CA ASP A 9 -2.63 -17.06 37.09
C ASP A 9 -4.00 -16.45 37.45
N GLY A 10 -4.21 -15.17 37.13
CA GLY A 10 -5.45 -14.42 37.40
C GLY A 10 -6.63 -14.75 36.48
N GLY A 11 -6.49 -15.71 35.57
CA GLY A 11 -7.60 -16.25 34.77
C GLY A 11 -8.32 -15.18 33.95
N VAL A 12 -7.57 -14.43 33.13
CA VAL A 12 -8.03 -13.47 32.10
C VAL A 12 -9.48 -12.99 32.36
N PRO A 13 -9.73 -12.14 33.37
CA PRO A 13 -11.08 -11.67 33.64
C PRO A 13 -11.57 -10.94 32.39
N MET A 14 -12.52 -11.56 31.70
CA MET A 14 -13.13 -11.01 30.50
C MET A 14 -13.75 -9.68 30.93
N GLY A 15 -13.27 -8.57 30.37
CA GLY A 15 -13.79 -7.25 30.71
C GLY A 15 -15.30 -7.23 30.52
N GLU A 16 -16.03 -6.58 31.43
CA GLU A 16 -17.49 -6.47 31.32
C GLU A 16 -17.85 -5.77 30.00
N GLY A 17 -18.43 -6.53 29.08
CA GLY A 17 -18.84 -6.07 27.75
C GLY A 17 -19.22 -7.28 26.89
N GLU A 18 -20.17 -7.10 25.98
CA GLU A 18 -20.40 -8.11 24.95
C GLU A 18 -19.09 -8.36 24.17
N PRO A 19 -18.71 -9.63 23.90
CA PRO A 19 -17.60 -9.91 23.02
C PRO A 19 -17.83 -9.18 21.70
N ILE A 20 -16.86 -8.37 21.28
CA ILE A 20 -16.89 -7.79 19.93
C ILE A 20 -16.97 -8.98 18.97
N PRO A 21 -17.99 -9.07 18.10
CA PRO A 21 -18.13 -10.21 17.21
C PRO A 21 -16.87 -10.31 16.34
N TYR A 22 -16.20 -11.45 16.40
CA TYR A 22 -15.10 -11.74 15.48
C TYR A 22 -15.67 -11.84 14.07
N VAL A 23 -15.36 -10.86 13.23
CA VAL A 23 -15.70 -10.90 11.81
C VAL A 23 -14.52 -11.53 11.07
N ASP A 24 -14.73 -12.73 10.52
CA ASP A 24 -13.73 -13.31 9.61
C ASP A 24 -13.71 -12.49 8.31
N HIS A 25 -12.70 -11.63 8.21
CA HIS A 25 -12.43 -10.74 7.08
C HIS A 25 -12.13 -11.50 5.78
N ARG A 26 -11.90 -12.82 5.84
CA ARG A 26 -11.70 -13.66 4.65
C ARG A 26 -13.01 -14.04 3.97
N VAL A 27 -14.13 -13.89 4.67
CA VAL A 27 -15.45 -14.35 4.21
C VAL A 27 -16.38 -13.16 3.93
N HIS A 28 -16.28 -12.09 4.73
CA HIS A 28 -17.19 -10.95 4.65
C HIS A 28 -16.56 -9.75 3.94
N TRP A 29 -17.42 -8.97 3.28
CA TRP A 29 -17.04 -7.66 2.78
C TRP A 29 -17.17 -6.62 3.90
N MET A 30 -16.05 -6.07 4.36
CA MET A 30 -15.92 -5.08 5.43
C MET A 30 -16.60 -3.75 5.10
N MET A 31 -16.73 -3.43 3.81
CA MET A 31 -17.34 -2.19 3.33
C MET A 31 -18.76 -2.39 2.77
N GLY A 32 -19.38 -3.54 3.06
CA GLY A 32 -20.66 -3.94 2.47
C GLY A 32 -20.49 -4.61 1.11
N ASN A 33 -21.57 -5.00 0.44
CA ASN A 33 -21.45 -5.71 -0.84
C ASN A 33 -20.85 -4.78 -1.92
N PRO A 34 -19.75 -5.19 -2.59
CA PRO A 34 -19.16 -4.38 -3.64
C PRO A 34 -20.02 -4.44 -4.91
N PRO A 35 -20.19 -3.32 -5.62
CA PRO A 35 -20.89 -3.27 -6.90
C PRO A 35 -20.16 -4.04 -8.02
N HIS A 36 -18.83 -4.15 -7.93
CA HIS A 36 -18.02 -4.93 -8.86
C HIS A 36 -17.08 -5.85 -8.08
N VAL A 37 -16.92 -7.09 -8.56
CA VAL A 37 -15.98 -8.06 -7.98
C VAL A 37 -15.03 -8.52 -9.07
N ALA A 38 -13.74 -8.26 -8.89
CA ALA A 38 -12.69 -8.81 -9.74
C ALA A 38 -12.30 -10.21 -9.26
N ASN A 39 -12.37 -11.17 -10.18
CA ASN A 39 -12.02 -12.58 -9.94
C ASN A 39 -10.75 -12.95 -10.71
N PRO A 40 -10.02 -14.00 -10.33
CA PRO A 40 -8.87 -14.45 -11.11
C PRO A 40 -9.26 -14.75 -12.55
N ASP A 41 -8.55 -14.13 -13.49
CA ASP A 41 -8.75 -14.32 -14.93
C ASP A 41 -8.29 -15.73 -15.32
N PRO A 42 -9.21 -16.63 -15.76
CA PRO A 42 -8.86 -18.02 -16.08
C PRO A 42 -7.93 -18.14 -17.29
N ALA A 43 -7.85 -17.10 -18.13
CA ALA A 43 -6.95 -17.07 -19.28
C ALA A 43 -5.53 -16.59 -18.92
N ALA A 44 -5.32 -16.05 -17.71
CA ALA A 44 -4.04 -15.52 -17.26
C ALA A 44 -3.35 -16.48 -16.27
N ALA A 45 -2.27 -17.11 -16.70
CA ALA A 45 -1.48 -17.96 -15.82
C ALA A 45 -0.79 -17.14 -14.71
N PRO A 46 -0.74 -17.66 -13.46
CA PRO A 46 0.04 -17.06 -12.38
C PRO A 46 1.52 -16.90 -12.75
N GLN A 47 2.12 -15.76 -12.37
CA GLN A 47 3.53 -15.47 -12.64
C GLN A 47 4.32 -15.44 -11.32
N LYS A 48 5.43 -16.16 -11.25
CA LYS A 48 6.32 -16.11 -10.07
C LYS A 48 7.45 -15.10 -10.30
N HIS A 49 7.68 -14.24 -9.32
CA HIS A 49 8.78 -13.29 -9.32
C HIS A 49 9.99 -13.82 -8.56
N ALA A 50 11.17 -13.25 -8.83
CA ALA A 50 12.43 -13.65 -8.20
C ALA A 50 12.46 -13.38 -6.68
N ASP A 51 11.65 -12.44 -6.20
CA ASP A 51 11.47 -12.15 -4.77
C ASP A 51 10.53 -13.14 -4.05
N GLY A 52 10.00 -14.14 -4.77
CA GLY A 52 9.08 -15.15 -4.26
C GLY A 52 7.61 -14.75 -4.29
N SER A 53 7.28 -13.51 -4.67
CA SER A 53 5.89 -13.10 -4.86
C SER A 53 5.26 -13.78 -6.09
N THR A 54 3.95 -13.96 -6.06
CA THR A 54 3.17 -14.48 -7.19
C THR A 54 2.21 -13.41 -7.67
N ARG A 55 2.28 -13.07 -8.95
CA ARG A 55 1.31 -12.19 -9.60
C ARG A 55 0.15 -12.98 -10.18
N LEU A 56 -1.07 -12.57 -9.84
CA LEU A 56 -2.31 -12.98 -10.50
C LEU A 56 -2.91 -11.78 -11.25
N ILE A 57 -3.72 -12.08 -12.25
CA ILE A 57 -4.55 -11.07 -12.92
C ILE A 57 -5.99 -11.29 -12.50
N LEU A 58 -6.64 -10.22 -12.03
CA LEU A 58 -8.04 -10.18 -11.67
C LEU A 58 -8.83 -9.40 -12.74
N ASP A 59 -9.97 -9.92 -13.14
CA ASP A 59 -10.86 -9.30 -14.11
C ASP A 59 -12.19 -8.89 -13.46
N PRO A 60 -12.47 -7.57 -13.32
CA PRO A 60 -13.75 -7.05 -12.85
C PRO A 60 -14.85 -7.01 -13.92
N GLN A 61 -14.53 -7.34 -15.19
CA GLN A 61 -15.45 -7.35 -16.32
C GLN A 61 -16.20 -6.02 -16.52
N LEU A 62 -15.49 -4.91 -16.33
CA LEU A 62 -16.06 -3.57 -16.45
C LEU A 62 -16.41 -3.24 -17.91
N ALA A 63 -17.69 -3.01 -18.20
CA ALA A 63 -18.16 -2.65 -19.53
C ALA A 63 -17.82 -1.20 -19.94
N ALA A 64 -17.50 -0.34 -18.96
CA ALA A 64 -17.20 1.06 -19.17
C ALA A 64 -16.10 1.52 -18.20
N ASP A 65 -15.47 2.64 -18.53
CA ASP A 65 -14.56 3.36 -17.62
C ASP A 65 -15.25 3.59 -16.27
N THR A 66 -14.65 3.11 -15.19
CA THR A 66 -15.24 3.12 -13.86
C THR A 66 -14.30 3.76 -12.86
N TRP A 67 -14.81 4.70 -12.07
CA TRP A 67 -14.07 5.29 -10.96
C TRP A 67 -14.23 4.44 -9.71
N ILE A 68 -13.13 4.07 -9.06
CA ILE A 68 -13.15 3.33 -7.81
C ILE A 68 -12.59 4.21 -6.68
N ASN A 69 -13.31 4.28 -5.57
CA ASN A 69 -12.89 5.03 -4.38
C ASN A 69 -12.55 4.13 -3.19
N GLY A 70 -12.70 2.82 -3.34
CA GLY A 70 -12.30 1.87 -2.31
C GLY A 70 -12.19 0.47 -2.86
N PHE A 71 -11.54 -0.38 -2.07
CA PHE A 71 -11.51 -1.81 -2.31
C PHE A 71 -11.58 -2.60 -1.01
N ASP A 72 -12.00 -3.84 -1.15
CA ASP A 72 -11.91 -4.87 -0.12
C ASP A 72 -11.41 -6.16 -0.78
N PHE A 73 -10.56 -6.91 -0.09
CA PHE A 73 -9.96 -8.10 -0.67
C PHE A 73 -10.16 -9.31 0.22
N ARG A 74 -10.74 -10.36 -0.37
CA ARG A 74 -10.98 -11.64 0.27
C ARG A 74 -10.03 -12.67 -0.29
N THR A 75 -9.35 -13.35 0.64
CA THR A 75 -8.47 -14.46 0.32
C THR A 75 -8.86 -15.71 1.11
N GLY A 76 -8.93 -16.85 0.43
CA GLY A 76 -9.01 -18.17 1.06
C GLY A 76 -7.66 -18.69 1.56
N ASP A 77 -6.55 -17.97 1.31
CA ASP A 77 -5.21 -18.42 1.66
C ASP A 77 -4.80 -17.90 3.04
N PRO A 78 -4.71 -18.77 4.07
CA PRO A 78 -4.26 -18.35 5.38
C PRO A 78 -2.76 -17.97 5.41
N MET A 79 -1.99 -18.32 4.39
CA MET A 79 -0.54 -18.08 4.31
C MET A 79 -0.21 -16.77 3.60
N LEU A 80 -1.20 -16.05 3.07
CA LEU A 80 -0.98 -14.76 2.43
C LEU A 80 -0.62 -13.71 3.50
N ARG A 81 0.53 -13.06 3.33
CA ARG A 81 1.02 -12.01 4.23
C ARG A 81 0.67 -10.62 3.73
N ALA A 82 0.70 -10.42 2.42
CA ALA A 82 0.31 -9.18 1.79
C ALA A 82 -0.17 -9.38 0.35
N ALA A 83 -1.01 -8.48 -0.12
CA ALA A 83 -1.36 -8.34 -1.52
C ALA A 83 -1.26 -6.87 -1.95
N PHE A 84 -0.79 -6.61 -3.17
CA PHE A 84 -0.67 -5.25 -3.70
C PHE A 84 -1.31 -5.16 -5.08
N PHE A 85 -2.21 -4.19 -5.26
CA PHE A 85 -3.06 -4.10 -6.44
C PHE A 85 -2.64 -2.95 -7.34
N THR A 86 -2.59 -3.21 -8.65
CA THR A 86 -2.25 -2.23 -9.68
C THR A 86 -3.18 -2.38 -10.88
N VAL A 87 -3.62 -1.26 -11.46
CA VAL A 87 -4.38 -1.26 -12.72
C VAL A 87 -3.44 -1.63 -13.86
N LEU A 88 -3.76 -2.70 -14.60
CA LEU A 88 -2.96 -3.09 -15.76
C LEU A 88 -3.06 -2.04 -16.88
N GLY A 89 -1.97 -1.90 -17.64
CA GLY A 89 -1.87 -0.93 -18.73
C GLY A 89 -1.49 0.47 -18.27
N THR A 90 -1.99 0.95 -17.13
CA THR A 90 -1.58 2.24 -16.54
C THR A 90 -0.47 2.10 -15.50
N GLY A 91 -0.39 0.94 -14.83
CA GLY A 91 0.52 0.71 -13.72
C GLY A 91 0.12 1.40 -12.41
N GLN A 92 -1.05 2.06 -12.38
CA GLN A 92 -1.49 2.85 -11.24
C GLN A 92 -1.75 1.96 -10.01
N TYR A 93 -1.13 2.32 -8.88
CA TYR A 93 -1.29 1.63 -7.61
C TYR A 93 -2.65 1.92 -6.98
N ILE A 94 -3.37 0.86 -6.64
CA ILE A 94 -4.69 0.96 -6.01
C ILE A 94 -4.56 0.95 -4.49
N GLY A 95 -3.68 0.10 -3.97
CA GLY A 95 -3.45 -0.07 -2.54
C GLY A 95 -2.95 -1.46 -2.21
N GLY A 96 -2.84 -1.74 -0.92
CA GLY A 96 -2.37 -3.03 -0.42
C GLY A 96 -3.26 -3.57 0.68
N TRP A 97 -3.17 -4.87 0.84
CA TRP A 97 -3.90 -5.65 1.83
C TRP A 97 -2.90 -6.39 2.71
N THR A 98 -3.22 -6.50 3.99
CA THR A 98 -2.59 -7.41 4.96
C THR A 98 -3.68 -8.03 5.83
N PRO A 99 -3.42 -9.11 6.58
CA PRO A 99 -4.41 -9.71 7.49
C PRO A 99 -5.03 -8.76 8.53
N TRP A 100 -4.40 -7.60 8.78
CA TRP A 100 -4.88 -6.60 9.74
C TRP A 100 -5.36 -5.30 9.06
N SER A 101 -5.19 -5.18 7.74
CA SER A 101 -5.61 -4.05 6.93
C SER A 101 -6.22 -4.59 5.64
N THR A 102 -7.50 -4.92 5.70
CA THR A 102 -8.16 -5.75 4.69
C THR A 102 -8.93 -4.96 3.63
N SER A 103 -9.15 -3.67 3.89
CA SER A 103 -9.86 -2.77 3.01
C SER A 103 -9.19 -1.39 2.99
N LEU A 104 -9.40 -0.66 1.89
CA LEU A 104 -8.99 0.73 1.75
C LEU A 104 -10.17 1.54 1.24
N GLN A 105 -10.46 2.64 1.91
CA GLN A 105 -11.34 3.68 1.42
C GLN A 105 -10.48 4.93 1.17
N LEU A 106 -10.46 5.42 -0.06
CA LEU A 106 -9.83 6.70 -0.40
C LEU A 106 -10.62 7.85 0.25
N PRO A 107 -9.95 8.98 0.53
CA PRO A 107 -10.64 10.18 1.01
C PRO A 107 -11.78 10.60 0.07
N GLU A 108 -12.76 11.29 0.63
CA GLU A 108 -13.89 11.80 -0.13
C GLU A 108 -13.43 12.65 -1.34
N GLY A 109 -14.08 12.43 -2.48
CA GLY A 109 -13.75 13.11 -3.73
C GLY A 109 -12.45 12.64 -4.40
N ALA A 110 -11.78 11.59 -3.92
CA ALA A 110 -10.65 10.97 -4.60
C ALA A 110 -11.03 9.59 -5.17
N ALA A 111 -10.61 9.31 -6.40
CA ALA A 111 -10.84 8.00 -7.03
C ALA A 111 -9.75 7.65 -8.04
N ILE A 112 -9.62 6.34 -8.29
CA ILE A 112 -8.78 5.76 -9.34
C ILE A 112 -9.66 5.41 -10.52
N LYS A 113 -9.20 5.65 -11.75
CA LYS A 113 -9.93 5.24 -12.95
C LYS A 113 -9.47 3.87 -13.40
N VAL A 114 -10.40 2.93 -13.52
CA VAL A 114 -10.17 1.65 -14.20
C VAL A 114 -10.84 1.74 -15.58
N PRO A 115 -10.09 1.62 -16.69
CA PRO A 115 -10.67 1.65 -18.03
C PRO A 115 -11.67 0.51 -18.27
N ALA A 116 -12.56 0.68 -19.26
CA ALA A 116 -13.39 -0.41 -19.77
C ALA A 116 -12.52 -1.62 -20.18
N GLY A 117 -12.91 -2.83 -19.77
CA GLY A 117 -12.11 -4.06 -19.96
C GLY A 117 -10.78 -4.08 -19.20
N GLY A 118 -10.55 -3.09 -18.32
CA GLY A 118 -9.35 -2.97 -17.51
C GLY A 118 -9.25 -4.11 -16.50
N ARG A 119 -8.07 -4.73 -16.45
CA ARG A 119 -7.73 -5.80 -15.51
C ARG A 119 -6.84 -5.27 -14.39
N ILE A 120 -6.79 -5.98 -13.27
CA ILE A 120 -6.02 -5.60 -12.09
C ILE A 120 -4.95 -6.66 -11.85
N ALA A 121 -3.69 -6.27 -11.78
CA ALA A 121 -2.64 -7.16 -11.30
C ALA A 121 -2.60 -7.12 -9.78
N VAL A 122 -2.52 -8.30 -9.16
CA VAL A 122 -2.27 -8.45 -7.72
C VAL A 122 -0.95 -9.20 -7.49
N ASP A 123 -0.02 -8.57 -6.77
CA ASP A 123 1.21 -9.20 -6.29
C ASP A 123 0.96 -9.80 -4.91
N LEU A 124 0.98 -11.13 -4.82
CA LEU A 124 0.74 -11.90 -3.60
C LEU A 124 2.06 -12.31 -2.95
N ILE A 125 2.25 -11.90 -1.69
CA ILE A 125 3.40 -12.25 -0.88
C ILE A 125 2.98 -13.31 0.13
N HIS A 126 3.50 -14.52 -0.04
CA HIS A 126 3.18 -15.66 0.81
C HIS A 126 4.23 -15.86 1.90
N GLY A 127 3.81 -16.52 2.98
CA GLY A 127 4.74 -17.12 3.93
C GLY A 127 5.53 -18.28 3.31
N PRO A 128 6.52 -18.82 4.04
CA PRO A 128 7.40 -19.90 3.56
C PRO A 128 6.70 -21.25 3.35
N ALA A 129 5.45 -21.39 3.79
CA ALA A 129 4.68 -22.61 3.57
C ALA A 129 4.12 -22.64 2.14
N THR A 130 4.04 -23.84 1.55
CA THR A 130 3.47 -24.03 0.20
C THR A 130 2.03 -23.49 0.17
N PRO A 131 1.71 -22.51 -0.70
CA PRO A 131 0.35 -22.04 -0.87
C PRO A 131 -0.54 -23.21 -1.25
N LYS A 132 -1.70 -23.34 -0.62
CA LYS A 132 -2.72 -24.28 -1.12
C LYS A 132 -3.32 -23.65 -2.36
N THR A 133 -2.85 -24.10 -3.52
CA THR A 133 -3.41 -23.76 -4.83
C THR A 133 -4.93 -23.93 -4.75
N ASN A 134 -5.68 -22.86 -5.08
CA ASN A 134 -7.16 -22.72 -5.07
C ASN A 134 -7.76 -21.80 -4.00
N ALA A 135 -6.97 -20.97 -3.32
CA ALA A 135 -7.54 -19.90 -2.50
C ALA A 135 -8.33 -18.91 -3.35
N ARG A 136 -9.62 -18.69 -3.03
CA ARG A 136 -10.43 -17.59 -3.56
C ARG A 136 -9.63 -16.30 -3.43
N ALA A 137 -9.40 -15.56 -4.50
CA ALA A 137 -8.74 -14.26 -4.48
C ALA A 137 -9.67 -13.26 -5.18
N GLU A 138 -10.50 -12.59 -4.38
CA GLU A 138 -11.59 -11.77 -4.90
C GLU A 138 -11.41 -10.33 -4.41
N LEU A 139 -11.42 -9.38 -5.35
CA LEU A 139 -11.27 -7.97 -5.06
C LEU A 139 -12.61 -7.26 -5.30
N GLY A 140 -13.26 -6.85 -4.22
CA GLY A 140 -14.41 -5.96 -4.27
C GLY A 140 -13.98 -4.54 -4.59
N LEU A 141 -14.62 -3.91 -5.56
CA LEU A 141 -14.37 -2.52 -5.98
C LEU A 141 -15.61 -1.67 -5.69
N TYR A 142 -15.40 -0.52 -5.06
CA TYR A 142 -16.47 0.40 -4.67
C TYR A 142 -16.41 1.68 -5.51
N VAL A 143 -17.58 2.18 -5.91
CA VAL A 143 -17.76 3.38 -6.74
C VAL A 143 -18.11 4.58 -5.86
N PRO A 144 -17.58 5.78 -6.15
CA PRO A 144 -17.97 7.00 -5.45
C PRO A 144 -19.42 7.41 -5.79
N ALA A 145 -20.10 8.03 -4.82
CA ALA A 145 -21.46 8.55 -5.01
C ALA A 145 -21.52 9.94 -5.67
N GLY A 146 -20.39 10.64 -5.77
CA GLY A 146 -20.32 12.03 -6.20
C GLY A 146 -19.13 12.32 -7.13
N PRO A 147 -18.91 13.59 -7.49
CA PRO A 147 -17.79 13.99 -8.34
C PRO A 147 -16.45 13.63 -7.68
N VAL A 148 -15.46 13.30 -8.50
CA VAL A 148 -14.15 12.86 -8.04
C VAL A 148 -13.02 13.55 -8.79
N ARG A 149 -11.88 13.64 -8.10
CA ARG A 149 -10.57 13.95 -8.65
C ARG A 149 -9.80 12.65 -8.81
N ALA A 150 -9.10 12.54 -9.93
CA ALA A 150 -8.23 11.41 -10.17
C ALA A 150 -7.07 11.40 -9.18
N THR A 151 -6.81 10.25 -8.57
CA THR A 151 -5.51 10.02 -7.95
C THR A 151 -4.47 9.74 -9.03
N SER A 152 -3.20 9.90 -8.67
CA SER A 152 -2.05 9.58 -9.50
C SER A 152 -0.88 9.17 -8.62
N ASP A 153 0.06 8.44 -9.19
CA ASP A 153 1.27 8.03 -8.47
C ASP A 153 2.43 9.00 -8.69
N ILE A 154 3.18 9.24 -7.62
CA ILE A 154 4.51 9.83 -7.64
C ILE A 154 5.49 8.68 -7.42
N VAL A 155 6.32 8.38 -8.43
CA VAL A 155 7.22 7.23 -8.41
C VAL A 155 8.65 7.70 -8.23
N LEU A 156 9.28 7.31 -7.12
CA LEU A 156 10.69 7.55 -6.86
C LEU A 156 11.47 6.28 -7.14
N THR A 157 12.36 6.35 -8.13
CA THR A 157 13.38 5.35 -8.40
C THR A 157 14.76 6.00 -8.24
N PRO A 158 15.71 5.38 -7.52
CA PRO A 158 17.04 5.94 -7.34
C PRO A 158 17.78 5.97 -8.67
N ASP A 159 18.53 7.06 -8.89
CA ASP A 159 19.56 7.06 -9.92
C ASP A 159 20.78 6.26 -9.39
N VAL A 160 20.76 4.95 -9.65
CA VAL A 160 21.81 4.02 -9.20
C VAL A 160 23.20 4.35 -9.74
N THR A 161 23.32 5.18 -10.79
CA THR A 161 24.62 5.62 -11.32
C THR A 161 25.32 6.66 -10.44
N ARG A 162 24.56 7.36 -9.59
CA ARG A 162 25.07 8.46 -8.75
C ARG A 162 25.10 8.16 -7.26
N LEU A 163 24.38 7.14 -6.80
CA LEU A 163 23.84 7.17 -5.44
C LEU A 163 24.36 6.10 -4.48
N ARG A 164 25.20 5.15 -4.93
CA ARG A 164 25.84 4.20 -4.01
C ARG A 164 27.12 4.78 -3.43
N ASP A 165 27.04 5.23 -2.18
CA ASP A 165 28.27 5.49 -1.42
C ASP A 165 28.89 4.18 -0.91
N ALA A 166 30.13 4.24 -0.43
CA ALA A 166 30.85 3.07 0.11
C ALA A 166 30.14 2.42 1.32
N LYS A 167 29.11 3.07 1.89
CA LYS A 167 28.33 2.59 3.04
C LYS A 167 27.02 1.94 2.61
N GLY A 168 26.79 1.75 1.31
CA GLY A 168 25.57 1.13 0.78
C GLY A 168 24.35 2.04 0.85
N ARG A 169 24.52 3.36 1.05
CA ARG A 169 23.41 4.31 0.98
C ARG A 169 22.92 4.40 -0.46
N VAL A 170 21.61 4.48 -0.64
CA VAL A 170 20.93 4.73 -1.92
C VAL A 170 19.89 5.81 -1.68
N GLN A 171 19.74 6.76 -2.62
CA GLN A 171 18.81 7.87 -2.46
C GLN A 171 17.92 7.99 -3.70
N ALA A 172 16.76 8.62 -3.56
CA ALA A 172 15.94 9.06 -4.68
C ALA A 172 15.29 10.38 -4.29
N ALA A 173 15.08 11.27 -5.25
CA ALA A 173 14.40 12.53 -4.99
C ALA A 173 13.55 12.95 -6.17
N GLN A 174 12.40 13.57 -5.89
CA GLN A 174 11.50 14.12 -6.89
C GLN A 174 10.92 15.45 -6.42
N THR A 175 10.94 16.45 -7.30
CA THR A 175 10.31 17.76 -7.04
C THR A 175 8.88 17.74 -7.56
N LEU A 176 7.93 18.22 -6.75
CA LEU A 176 6.52 18.32 -7.11
C LEU A 176 6.28 19.56 -7.99
N ALA A 177 5.76 19.35 -9.19
CA ALA A 177 5.40 20.45 -10.10
C ALA A 177 4.11 21.17 -9.66
N THR A 178 3.20 20.45 -8.99
CA THR A 178 1.91 20.96 -8.50
C THR A 178 1.75 20.62 -7.02
N SER A 179 0.84 21.30 -6.33
CA SER A 179 0.49 20.95 -4.96
C SER A 179 -0.24 19.61 -4.92
N ARG A 180 0.19 18.70 -4.03
CA ARG A 180 -0.33 17.33 -3.94
C ARG A 180 -0.70 16.99 -2.50
N ALA A 181 -1.74 16.19 -2.32
CA ALA A 181 -2.09 15.54 -1.06
C ALA A 181 -1.70 14.06 -1.13
N LEU A 182 -0.70 13.64 -0.35
CA LEU A 182 -0.20 12.27 -0.33
C LEU A 182 -1.13 11.38 0.50
N LEU A 183 -1.50 10.22 -0.05
CA LEU A 183 -2.50 9.30 0.52
C LEU A 183 -1.84 8.07 1.15
N GLY A 184 -0.80 7.54 0.53
CA GLY A 184 -0.06 6.39 1.04
C GLY A 184 1.15 6.07 0.19
N VAL A 185 1.95 5.11 0.66
CA VAL A 185 3.23 4.71 0.07
C VAL A 185 3.29 3.19 -0.03
N ARG A 186 3.61 2.69 -1.22
CA ARG A 186 4.12 1.32 -1.43
C ARG A 186 5.64 1.39 -1.45
N VAL A 187 6.28 0.57 -0.63
CA VAL A 187 7.74 0.42 -0.62
C VAL A 187 8.09 -0.91 -1.27
N GLN A 188 8.87 -0.88 -2.34
CA GLN A 188 9.48 -2.06 -2.94
C GLN A 188 10.99 -1.90 -2.87
N ILE A 189 11.65 -2.81 -2.17
CA ILE A 189 13.09 -2.75 -1.94
C ILE A 189 13.66 -4.15 -2.15
N SER A 190 14.80 -4.29 -2.83
CA SER A 190 15.42 -5.61 -3.05
C SER A 190 15.97 -6.21 -1.75
N ALA A 191 16.31 -7.51 -1.79
CA ALA A 191 16.69 -8.30 -0.61
C ALA A 191 17.84 -7.72 0.24
N GLY A 192 18.77 -6.95 -0.35
CA GLY A 192 19.85 -6.31 0.38
C GLY A 192 19.45 -5.07 1.19
N GLY A 193 18.22 -4.57 1.01
CA GLY A 193 17.72 -3.37 1.66
C GLY A 193 17.39 -3.55 3.14
N ARG A 194 17.90 -2.66 3.99
CA ARG A 194 17.81 -2.78 5.46
C ARG A 194 16.89 -1.74 6.09
N SER A 195 16.79 -0.55 5.51
CA SER A 195 16.00 0.55 6.04
C SER A 195 15.45 1.45 4.93
N ILE A 196 14.42 2.23 5.26
CA ILE A 196 13.92 3.28 4.38
C ILE A 196 13.50 4.49 5.21
N GLU A 197 13.98 5.66 4.81
CA GLU A 197 13.51 6.97 5.22
C GLU A 197 12.87 7.66 4.02
N LEU A 198 11.69 8.23 4.22
CA LEU A 198 11.02 9.12 3.29
C LEU A 198 10.69 10.42 4.01
N ARG A 199 11.03 11.54 3.39
CA ARG A 199 10.74 12.88 3.91
C ARG A 199 10.38 13.83 2.77
N ALA A 200 9.71 14.92 3.10
CA ALA A 200 9.41 15.98 2.16
C ALA A 200 9.96 17.32 2.67
N ARG A 201 10.80 17.95 1.85
CA ARG A 201 11.31 19.30 2.10
C ARG A 201 10.44 20.31 1.37
N ARG A 202 9.84 21.24 2.10
CA ARG A 202 8.95 22.29 1.57
C ARG A 202 9.77 23.51 1.08
N PRO A 203 9.22 24.35 0.20
CA PRO A 203 9.89 25.57 -0.27
C PRO A 203 10.25 26.56 0.84
N ASP A 204 9.52 26.54 1.95
CA ASP A 204 9.78 27.35 3.16
C ASP A 204 10.95 26.81 4.02
N GLY A 205 11.57 25.70 3.59
CA GLY A 205 12.68 25.04 4.30
C GLY A 205 12.22 24.00 5.33
N TRP A 206 10.93 23.90 5.64
CA TRP A 206 10.43 22.89 6.58
C TRP A 206 10.58 21.48 6.02
N THR A 207 11.03 20.54 6.85
CA THR A 207 11.15 19.13 6.48
C THR A 207 10.12 18.30 7.25
N GLU A 208 9.27 17.60 6.51
CA GLU A 208 8.23 16.75 7.03
C GLU A 208 8.64 15.28 6.90
N PRO A 209 8.84 14.54 8.00
CA PRO A 209 9.07 13.11 7.93
C PRO A 209 7.78 12.40 7.50
N LEU A 210 7.88 11.51 6.52
CA LEU A 210 6.74 10.79 5.94
C LEU A 210 6.74 9.31 6.34
N LEU A 211 7.89 8.64 6.25
CA LEU A 211 8.06 7.23 6.61
C LEU A 211 9.47 7.02 7.16
N TRP A 212 9.59 6.22 8.21
CA TRP A 212 10.88 5.79 8.72
C TRP A 212 10.80 4.34 9.21
N VAL A 213 11.49 3.44 8.51
CA VAL A 213 11.57 2.01 8.85
C VAL A 213 13.03 1.63 9.03
N ARG A 214 13.43 1.33 10.27
CA ARG A 214 14.84 0.99 10.59
C ARG A 214 15.25 -0.41 10.16
N HIS A 215 14.30 -1.34 10.21
CA HIS A 215 14.51 -2.77 9.94
C HIS A 215 13.42 -3.23 8.98
N PHE A 216 13.63 -2.97 7.69
CA PHE A 216 12.66 -3.35 6.68
C PHE A 216 12.58 -4.87 6.57
N SER A 217 11.35 -5.41 6.57
CA SER A 217 11.12 -6.84 6.44
C SER A 217 10.55 -7.16 5.07
N GLN A 218 11.34 -7.85 4.24
CA GLN A 218 10.87 -8.39 2.94
C GLN A 218 9.70 -9.36 3.10
N GLN A 219 9.66 -10.02 4.24
CA GLN A 219 8.68 -11.03 4.57
C GLN A 219 7.34 -10.45 5.02
N TRP A 220 7.33 -9.20 5.49
CA TRP A 220 6.17 -8.52 6.07
C TRP A 220 6.00 -7.13 5.45
N GLN A 221 5.94 -7.09 4.12
CA GLN A 221 5.65 -5.85 3.41
C GLN A 221 4.24 -5.38 3.78
N SER A 222 4.11 -4.08 4.04
CA SER A 222 2.84 -3.46 4.41
C SER A 222 2.58 -2.26 3.52
N PRO A 223 1.33 -1.99 3.13
CA PRO A 223 0.96 -0.69 2.60
C PRO A 223 1.10 0.35 3.73
N TYR A 224 1.72 1.48 3.45
CA TYR A 224 1.84 2.57 4.42
C TYR A 224 0.82 3.65 4.08
N VAL A 225 -0.34 3.64 4.74
CA VAL A 225 -1.42 4.61 4.48
C VAL A 225 -1.32 5.74 5.50
N PHE A 226 -1.35 6.99 5.05
CA PHE A 226 -1.34 8.12 5.97
C PHE A 226 -2.70 8.22 6.67
N LYS A 227 -2.71 8.35 8.00
CA LYS A 227 -3.95 8.54 8.77
C LYS A 227 -4.75 9.76 8.31
N ARG A 228 -4.06 10.80 7.81
CA ARG A 228 -4.62 11.96 7.13
C ARG A 228 -3.74 12.30 5.94
N PRO A 229 -4.30 12.72 4.80
CA PRO A 229 -3.49 13.12 3.66
C PRO A 229 -2.45 14.18 4.01
N VAL A 230 -1.21 14.01 3.55
CA VAL A 230 -0.13 14.98 3.76
C VAL A 230 -0.10 15.94 2.58
N THR A 231 -0.48 17.20 2.81
CA THR A 231 -0.50 18.21 1.76
C THR A 231 0.86 18.89 1.62
N LEU A 232 1.42 18.82 0.42
CA LEU A 232 2.68 19.42 0.03
C LEU A 232 2.44 20.46 -1.08
N PRO A 233 2.97 21.69 -0.96
CA PRO A 233 2.88 22.68 -2.02
C PRO A 233 3.74 22.30 -3.24
N ALA A 234 3.43 22.91 -4.38
CA ALA A 234 4.33 22.90 -5.53
C ALA A 234 5.74 23.38 -5.13
N GLY A 235 6.77 22.76 -5.70
CA GLY A 235 8.18 23.00 -5.34
C GLY A 235 8.68 22.19 -4.14
N SER A 236 7.82 21.46 -3.42
CA SER A 236 8.27 20.48 -2.43
C SER A 236 9.14 19.40 -3.08
N VAL A 237 10.21 18.98 -2.38
CA VAL A 237 11.08 17.89 -2.78
C VAL A 237 10.83 16.70 -1.87
N ILE A 238 10.34 15.59 -2.45
CA ILE A 238 10.23 14.31 -1.75
C ILE A 238 11.58 13.60 -1.89
N GLU A 239 12.14 13.16 -0.78
CA GLU A 239 13.44 12.49 -0.72
C GLU A 239 13.31 11.15 0.00
N ALA A 240 13.87 10.12 -0.61
CA ALA A 240 13.99 8.79 -0.06
C ALA A 240 15.46 8.45 0.18
N VAL A 241 15.76 7.83 1.31
CA VAL A 241 17.08 7.28 1.63
C VAL A 241 16.91 5.87 2.13
N SER A 242 17.57 4.93 1.48
CA SER A 242 17.65 3.54 1.90
C SER A 242 19.11 3.14 2.12
N TYR A 243 19.33 2.18 3.01
CA TYR A 243 20.63 1.56 3.21
C TYR A 243 20.57 0.09 2.81
N PHE A 244 21.45 -0.30 1.91
CA PHE A 244 21.62 -1.67 1.44
C PHE A 244 22.88 -2.29 2.01
N ASP A 245 22.96 -3.62 1.94
CA ASP A 245 24.21 -4.33 2.14
C ASP A 245 25.30 -3.82 1.16
N PRO A 246 26.51 -3.46 1.63
CA PRO A 246 27.64 -3.13 0.76
C PRO A 246 28.08 -4.27 -0.18
N ALA A 247 27.62 -5.50 0.02
CA ALA A 247 27.82 -6.60 -0.94
C ALA A 247 26.76 -6.65 -2.06
N ASP A 248 25.63 -5.95 -1.93
CA ASP A 248 24.56 -5.95 -2.95
C ASP A 248 24.99 -5.14 -4.19
N THR A 249 25.21 -5.85 -5.30
CA THR A 249 25.68 -5.26 -6.56
C THR A 249 24.55 -4.70 -7.44
N ALA A 250 23.29 -4.97 -7.11
CA ALA A 250 22.13 -4.53 -7.89
C ALA A 250 20.97 -4.08 -6.97
N PRO A 251 21.18 -3.06 -6.10
CA PRO A 251 20.14 -2.58 -5.20
C PRO A 251 18.99 -1.96 -6.00
N GLN A 252 17.76 -2.36 -5.68
CA GLN A 252 16.55 -1.77 -6.24
C GLN A 252 15.72 -1.15 -5.12
N LEU A 253 15.28 0.09 -5.35
CA LEU A 253 14.31 0.80 -4.53
C LEU A 253 13.27 1.41 -5.47
N ILE A 254 11.99 1.13 -5.24
CA ILE A 254 10.88 1.79 -5.90
C ILE A 254 9.92 2.21 -4.81
N LEU A 255 9.63 3.51 -4.75
CA LEU A 255 8.55 4.03 -3.93
C LEU A 255 7.44 4.52 -4.84
N THR A 256 6.24 4.00 -4.63
CA THR A 256 5.04 4.48 -5.30
C THR A 256 4.19 5.20 -4.27
N ILE A 257 4.05 6.50 -4.42
CA ILE A 257 3.28 7.34 -3.51
C ILE A 257 1.97 7.72 -4.20
N SER A 258 0.86 7.19 -3.69
CA SER A 258 -0.46 7.57 -4.19
C SER A 258 -0.79 8.97 -3.71
N ALA A 259 -1.24 9.85 -4.61
CA ALA A 259 -1.56 11.22 -4.32
C ALA A 259 -2.79 11.69 -5.12
N VAL A 260 -3.43 12.76 -4.64
CA VAL A 260 -4.44 13.53 -5.38
C VAL A 260 -3.98 14.98 -5.46
N ASP A 261 -4.43 15.71 -6.48
CA ASP A 261 -4.17 17.15 -6.54
C ASP A 261 -4.76 17.85 -5.31
N ALA A 262 -3.93 18.64 -4.64
CA ALA A 262 -4.36 19.41 -3.48
C ALA A 262 -5.07 20.67 -3.97
N ALA A 263 -6.40 20.59 -4.12
CA ALA A 263 -7.23 21.76 -4.24
C ALA A 263 -7.28 22.50 -2.88
N SER A 264 -7.48 23.82 -2.92
CA SER A 264 -7.54 24.70 -1.75
C SER A 264 -8.66 24.37 -0.75
N ASP A 265 -9.58 23.47 -1.12
CA ASP A 265 -10.77 23.05 -0.39
C ASP A 265 -10.62 21.72 0.39
N LEU A 266 -9.52 20.99 0.20
CA LEU A 266 -9.11 19.91 1.12
C LEU A 266 -8.62 20.56 2.42
N ALA A 267 -9.54 21.21 3.13
CA ALA A 267 -9.35 21.67 4.48
C ALA A 267 -8.94 20.46 5.29
N LEU A 268 -7.72 20.42 5.83
CA LEU A 268 -7.40 19.65 7.03
C LEU A 268 -6.06 20.09 7.64
N SER A 269 -6.15 20.27 8.95
CA SER A 269 -5.19 20.79 9.93
C SER A 269 -3.74 20.31 9.78
N ARG A 270 -2.79 21.19 10.15
CA ARG A 270 -1.41 20.87 10.55
C ARG A 270 -1.42 19.87 11.72
N GLY A 271 -1.44 18.58 11.42
CA GLY A 271 -1.34 17.51 12.40
C GLY A 271 -0.31 16.49 11.94
N ARG A 272 0.49 15.96 12.87
CA ARG A 272 1.50 14.93 12.56
C ARG A 272 0.81 13.75 11.88
N ALA A 273 1.19 13.45 10.65
CA ALA A 273 0.75 12.26 9.95
C ALA A 273 1.50 11.06 10.56
N PHE A 274 0.75 10.16 11.18
CA PHE A 274 1.25 8.83 11.52
C PHE A 274 0.59 7.83 10.58
N LEU A 275 1.36 6.83 10.17
CA LEU A 275 0.89 5.76 9.31
C LEU A 275 -0.06 4.84 10.10
N ARG A 276 -1.05 4.29 9.40
CA ARG A 276 -1.80 3.13 9.87
C ARG A 276 -1.17 1.86 9.31
#